data_AF-A0A968TRE7-F1
#
_entry.id   AF-A0A968TRE7-F1
#
_cell.length_a   1.000
_cell.length_b   1.000
_cell.length_c   1.000
_cell.angle_alpha   90.00
_cell.angle_beta   90.00
_cell.angle_gamma   90.00
#
_symmetry.space_group_name_H-M   'P 1'
#
loop_
_entity.id
_entity.type
_entity.pdbx_description
1 polymer ?
#
loop_
_entity_poly.entity_id
_entity_poly.type
_entity_poly.pdbx_seq_one_letter_code
_entity_poly.pdbx_strand_id
1 'polypeptide(L)'
;MDKKVLIYCTGGIRCEKAILAMHELGYKNVHQLGGGILNYLKEYPKGEFEGECFVFDYRVAVDQNLQPTRRYQLCPHCGQPANTEVSCTQCEAKSVICHHCIEERSITTCSKNCAHHAKIGSGSRNPQKLARFSAI
;
A
#
# COMPACT_ATOMS: atom_id res chain seq x y z
N MET A 1 -13.40 -11.98 32.57
CA MET A 1 -12.74 -11.27 31.46
C MET A 1 -11.35 -11.91 31.28
N ASP A 2 -11.31 -13.17 30.84
CA ASP A 2 -10.10 -14.01 31.02
C ASP A 2 -9.60 -14.64 29.73
N LYS A 3 -10.17 -14.26 28.58
CA LYS A 3 -9.70 -14.74 27.28
C LYS A 3 -8.26 -14.28 27.05
N LYS A 4 -7.42 -15.21 26.57
CA LYS A 4 -6.08 -14.89 26.08
C LYS A 4 -6.21 -14.13 24.77
N VAL A 5 -5.57 -12.96 24.69
CA VAL A 5 -5.55 -12.11 23.50
C VAL A 5 -4.10 -11.96 23.05
N LEU A 6 -3.84 -12.28 21.78
CA LEU A 6 -2.58 -11.95 21.12
C LEU A 6 -2.83 -10.77 20.19
N ILE A 7 -2.06 -9.70 20.34
CA ILE A 7 -2.07 -8.54 19.44
C ILE A 7 -0.79 -8.50 18.61
N TYR A 8 -0.90 -8.03 17.38
CA TYR A 8 0.23 -7.87 16.49
C TYR A 8 0.03 -6.68 15.55
N CYS A 9 1.14 -6.15 15.06
CA CYS A 9 1.17 -5.17 13.98
C CYS A 9 2.45 -5.38 13.15
N THR A 10 2.65 -4.61 12.08
CA THR A 10 3.80 -4.77 11.17
C THR A 10 5.15 -4.88 11.89
N GLY A 11 5.45 -3.96 12.82
CA GLY A 11 6.75 -3.87 13.49
C GLY A 11 6.69 -3.73 15.02
N GLY A 12 5.59 -4.13 15.67
CA GLY A 12 5.46 -4.15 17.13
C GLY A 12 5.05 -2.84 17.81
N ILE A 13 5.51 -1.67 17.34
CA ILE A 13 5.36 -0.39 18.07
C ILE A 13 3.91 0.03 18.41
N ARG A 14 2.92 -0.33 17.57
CA ARG A 14 1.50 -0.07 17.89
C ARG A 14 0.99 -0.96 19.01
N CYS A 15 1.49 -2.20 19.09
CA CYS A 15 1.12 -3.14 20.13
C CYS A 15 1.69 -2.74 21.49
N GLU A 16 2.90 -2.17 21.53
CA GLU A 16 3.52 -1.68 22.77
C GLU A 16 2.66 -0.61 23.45
N LYS A 17 2.00 0.23 22.65
CA LYS A 17 1.04 1.22 23.17
C LYS A 17 -0.33 0.61 23.46
N ALA A 18 -0.83 -0.24 22.57
CA ALA A 18 -2.17 -0.83 22.69
C ALA A 18 -2.28 -1.74 23.92
N ILE A 19 -1.24 -2.51 24.25
CA ILE A 19 -1.25 -3.41 25.41
C ILE A 19 -1.42 -2.66 26.72
N LEU A 20 -0.81 -1.48 26.87
CA LEU A 20 -0.98 -0.61 28.03
C LEU A 20 -2.43 -0.16 28.18
N ALA A 21 -3.02 0.36 27.09
CA ALA A 21 -4.43 0.77 27.08
C ALA A 21 -5.39 -0.41 27.36
N MET A 22 -5.10 -1.61 26.86
CA MET A 22 -5.90 -2.79 27.15
C MET A 22 -5.81 -3.20 28.62
N HIS A 23 -4.64 -3.05 29.26
CA HIS A 23 -4.52 -3.29 30.69
C HIS A 23 -5.33 -2.30 31.52
N GLU A 24 -5.35 -1.02 31.14
CA GLU A 24 -6.19 0.02 31.79
C GLU A 24 -7.69 -0.30 31.65
N LEU A 25 -8.11 -0.89 30.53
CA LEU A 25 -9.47 -1.37 30.30
C LEU A 25 -9.81 -2.70 31.03
N GLY A 26 -8.87 -3.24 31.82
CA GLY A 26 -9.08 -4.42 32.65
C GLY A 26 -8.78 -5.76 31.97
N TYR A 27 -8.17 -5.77 30.78
CA TYR A 27 -7.71 -7.00 30.15
C TYR A 27 -6.45 -7.50 30.85
N LYS A 28 -6.51 -8.73 31.39
CA LYS A 28 -5.40 -9.32 32.17
C LYS A 28 -4.47 -10.20 31.34
N ASN A 29 -5.01 -10.89 30.32
CA ASN A 29 -4.29 -11.89 29.52
C ASN A 29 -4.02 -11.39 28.10
N VAL A 30 -3.32 -10.26 27.96
CA VAL A 30 -2.94 -9.69 26.66
C VAL A 30 -1.45 -9.91 26.43
N HIS A 31 -1.10 -10.43 25.27
CA HIS A 31 0.27 -10.65 24.83
C HIS A 31 0.47 -9.97 23.48
N GLN A 32 1.70 -9.55 23.19
CA GLN A 32 2.05 -9.00 21.87
C GLN A 32 3.05 -9.89 21.15
N LEU A 33 2.99 -9.87 19.82
CA LEU A 33 4.04 -10.45 18.98
C LEU A 33 5.29 -9.55 19.01
N GLY A 34 6.36 -10.02 19.66
CA GLY A 34 7.62 -9.30 19.77
C GLY A 34 8.22 -8.97 18.41
N GLY A 35 8.52 -7.69 18.17
CA GLY A 35 9.02 -7.21 16.87
C GLY A 35 7.98 -7.23 15.72
N GLY A 36 6.74 -7.63 15.99
CA GLY A 36 5.65 -7.66 15.01
C GLY A 36 5.82 -8.71 13.91
N ILE A 37 4.99 -8.56 12.87
CA ILE A 37 4.93 -9.50 11.74
C ILE A 37 6.29 -9.62 11.03
N LEU A 38 7.01 -8.51 10.85
CA LEU A 38 8.30 -8.54 10.14
C LEU A 38 9.35 -9.39 10.86
N ASN A 39 9.39 -9.33 12.20
CA ASN A 39 10.27 -10.20 12.98
C ASN A 39 9.82 -11.66 12.90
N TYR A 40 8.51 -11.91 12.98
CA TYR A 40 7.94 -13.25 12.82
C TYR A 40 8.30 -13.90 11.49
N LEU A 41 8.16 -13.19 10.37
CA LEU A 41 8.53 -13.71 9.04
C LEU A 41 10.03 -14.03 8.94
N LYS A 42 10.89 -13.26 9.62
CA LYS A 42 12.33 -13.50 9.68
C LYS A 42 12.67 -14.77 10.47
N GLU A 43 12.02 -14.98 11.60
CA GLU A 43 12.28 -16.13 12.50
C GLU A 43 11.59 -17.41 12.00
N TYR A 44 10.46 -17.28 11.33
CA TYR A 44 9.59 -18.38 10.88
C TYR A 44 9.21 -18.22 9.39
N PRO A 45 10.16 -18.42 8.45
CA PRO A 45 9.93 -18.21 7.00
C PRO A 45 8.93 -19.18 6.34
N LYS A 46 8.37 -20.13 7.10
CA LYS A 46 7.28 -21.04 6.70
C LYS A 46 6.26 -21.17 7.84
N GLY A 47 6.08 -20.09 8.58
CA GLY A 47 5.12 -20.03 9.66
C GLY A 47 3.68 -19.95 9.15
N GLU A 48 2.77 -19.63 10.06
CA GLU A 48 1.32 -19.59 9.85
C GLU A 48 0.85 -18.24 9.24
N PHE A 49 1.77 -17.35 8.85
CA PHE A 49 1.40 -16.06 8.28
C PHE A 49 0.95 -16.24 6.83
N GLU A 50 -0.28 -15.86 6.50
CA GLU A 50 -0.81 -15.97 5.14
C GLU A 50 -0.75 -14.63 4.40
N GLY A 51 -0.45 -14.69 3.09
CA GLY A 51 -0.40 -13.52 2.21
C GLY A 51 0.89 -12.71 2.34
N GLU A 52 0.77 -11.38 2.21
CA GLU A 52 1.88 -10.43 2.22
C GLU A 52 1.67 -9.39 3.33
N CYS A 53 2.75 -8.92 3.95
CA CYS A 53 2.71 -7.96 5.05
C CYS A 53 2.82 -6.53 4.51
N PHE A 54 1.78 -5.72 4.71
CA PHE A 54 1.78 -4.30 4.31
C PHE A 54 2.88 -3.50 5.04
N VAL A 55 3.60 -2.67 4.26
CA VAL A 55 4.65 -1.76 4.75
C VAL A 55 4.39 -0.33 4.25
N PHE A 56 4.75 0.65 5.08
CA PHE A 56 4.42 2.06 4.86
C PHE A 56 5.49 2.77 3.99
N ASP A 57 5.82 2.19 2.85
CA ASP A 57 6.76 2.76 1.87
C ASP A 57 6.43 2.30 0.44
N TYR A 58 7.31 2.62 -0.51
CA TYR A 58 7.11 2.34 -1.93
C TYR A 58 6.98 0.86 -2.28
N ARG A 59 7.42 -0.05 -1.39
CA ARG A 59 7.28 -1.49 -1.57
C ARG A 59 5.84 -1.95 -1.43
N VAL A 60 4.96 -1.18 -0.77
CA VAL A 60 3.55 -1.51 -0.48
C VAL A 60 3.37 -2.69 0.48
N ALA A 61 3.97 -3.83 0.17
CA ALA A 61 3.97 -5.02 1.00
C ALA A 61 5.26 -5.82 0.80
N VAL A 62 5.52 -6.75 1.71
CA VAL A 62 6.59 -7.75 1.59
C VAL A 62 6.01 -9.16 1.67
N ASP A 63 6.61 -10.08 0.92
CA ASP A 63 6.25 -11.51 0.97
C ASP A 63 6.81 -12.20 2.22
N GLN A 64 6.59 -13.52 2.33
CA GLN A 64 7.07 -14.30 3.47
C GLN A 64 8.61 -14.37 3.57
N ASN A 65 9.33 -14.06 2.50
CA ASN A 65 10.80 -13.98 2.46
C ASN A 65 11.29 -12.54 2.62
N LEU A 66 10.42 -11.63 3.07
CA LEU A 66 10.69 -10.19 3.23
C LEU A 66 11.11 -9.49 1.93
N GLN A 67 10.78 -10.06 0.77
CA GLN A 67 11.00 -9.43 -0.53
C GLN A 67 9.84 -8.50 -0.87
N PRO A 68 10.08 -7.38 -1.58
CA PRO A 68 8.99 -6.51 -2.04
C PRO A 68 7.94 -7.28 -2.84
N THR A 69 6.67 -6.95 -2.63
CA THR A 69 5.55 -7.53 -3.37
C THR A 69 5.72 -7.35 -4.88
N ARG A 70 5.27 -8.36 -5.64
CA ARG A 70 5.12 -8.28 -7.10
C ARG A 70 3.67 -8.04 -7.52
N ARG A 71 2.74 -8.07 -6.57
CA ARG A 71 1.29 -8.01 -6.80
C ARG A 71 0.74 -6.61 -6.68
N TYR A 72 1.29 -5.81 -5.76
CA TYR A 72 0.75 -4.49 -5.45
C TYR A 72 1.70 -3.36 -5.85
N GLN A 73 1.13 -2.25 -6.27
CA GLN A 73 1.81 -0.97 -6.50
C GLN A 73 1.03 0.14 -5.82
N LEU A 74 1.66 1.30 -5.60
CA LEU A 74 0.95 2.47 -5.10
C LEU A 74 0.08 3.07 -6.21
N CYS A 75 -1.21 3.23 -5.95
CA CYS A 75 -2.11 3.89 -6.90
C CYS A 75 -1.64 5.33 -7.14
N PRO A 76 -1.39 5.74 -8.40
CA PRO A 76 -0.92 7.09 -8.72
C PRO A 76 -1.98 8.19 -8.46
N HIS A 77 -3.21 7.81 -8.11
CA HIS A 77 -4.32 8.73 -7.80
C HIS A 77 -4.57 8.96 -6.33
N CYS A 78 -4.18 8.05 -5.44
CA CYS A 78 -4.50 8.18 -4.02
C CYS A 78 -3.43 7.59 -3.09
N GLY A 79 -2.44 6.87 -3.61
CA GLY A 79 -1.42 6.18 -2.82
C GLY A 79 -1.91 4.90 -2.15
N GLN A 80 -3.15 4.46 -2.37
CA GLN A 80 -3.62 3.17 -1.85
C GLN A 80 -2.98 2.00 -2.62
N PRO A 81 -2.79 0.83 -1.99
CA PRO A 81 -2.39 -0.38 -2.70
C PRO A 81 -3.31 -0.67 -3.90
N ALA A 82 -2.71 -1.01 -5.02
CA ALA A 82 -3.36 -1.23 -6.29
C ALA A 82 -2.83 -2.50 -6.96
N ASN A 83 -3.70 -3.25 -7.61
CA ASN A 83 -3.37 -4.47 -8.35
C ASN A 83 -4.16 -4.62 -9.66
N THR A 84 -4.95 -3.61 -10.04
CA THR A 84 -5.73 -3.63 -11.28
C THR A 84 -4.99 -2.89 -12.38
N GLU A 85 -4.53 -3.62 -13.39
CA GLU A 85 -3.95 -3.03 -14.59
C GLU A 85 -5.03 -2.32 -15.41
N VAL A 86 -4.71 -1.11 -15.88
CA VAL A 86 -5.57 -0.31 -16.74
C VAL A 86 -4.78 0.30 -17.89
N SER A 87 -5.47 0.55 -18.99
CA SER A 87 -4.97 1.39 -20.08
C SER A 87 -5.58 2.78 -19.94
N CYS A 88 -4.73 3.81 -19.88
CA CYS A 88 -5.19 5.18 -19.74
C CYS A 88 -6.08 5.61 -20.92
N THR A 89 -7.27 6.12 -20.64
CA THR A 89 -8.21 6.61 -21.68
C THR A 89 -7.77 7.91 -22.37
N GLN A 90 -6.68 8.53 -21.91
CA GLN A 90 -6.23 9.85 -22.37
C GLN A 90 -4.87 9.84 -23.06
N CYS A 91 -3.97 8.95 -22.66
CA CYS A 91 -2.62 8.84 -23.23
C CYS A 91 -2.17 7.41 -23.47
N GLU A 92 -3.08 6.43 -23.35
CA GLU A 92 -2.87 5.00 -23.60
C GLU A 92 -1.84 4.29 -22.71
N ALA A 93 -1.11 5.03 -21.88
CA ALA A 93 -0.14 4.50 -20.93
C ALA A 93 -0.74 3.44 -20.00
N LYS A 94 0.00 2.37 -19.77
CA LYS A 94 -0.32 1.34 -18.79
C LYS A 94 -0.09 1.84 -17.38
N SER A 95 -0.96 1.47 -16.46
CA SER A 95 -0.86 1.82 -15.04
C SER A 95 -1.59 0.80 -14.17
N VAL A 96 -1.31 0.80 -12.87
CA VAL A 96 -2.02 0.00 -11.88
C VAL A 96 -2.81 0.93 -10.97
N ILE A 97 -4.14 0.77 -10.91
CA ILE A 97 -5.04 1.64 -10.16
C ILE A 97 -5.79 0.81 -9.12
N CYS A 98 -6.08 1.40 -7.95
CA CYS A 98 -6.85 0.72 -6.92
C CYS A 98 -8.35 0.70 -7.28
N HIS A 99 -9.04 -0.32 -6.78
CA HIS A 99 -10.48 -0.49 -6.95
C HIS A 99 -11.30 0.76 -6.58
N HIS A 100 -10.96 1.41 -5.45
CA HIS A 100 -11.61 2.65 -5.02
C HIS A 100 -11.55 3.77 -6.09
N CYS A 101 -10.41 3.94 -6.78
CA CYS A 101 -10.31 4.96 -7.82
C CYS A 101 -11.06 4.55 -9.09
N ILE A 102 -11.09 3.26 -9.43
CA ILE A 102 -11.80 2.77 -10.62
C ILE A 102 -13.31 2.86 -10.44
N GLU A 103 -13.85 2.33 -9.34
CA GLU A 103 -15.29 2.17 -9.17
C GLU A 103 -15.95 3.40 -8.55
N GLU A 104 -15.47 3.86 -7.41
CA GLU A 104 -16.14 4.95 -6.68
C GLU A 104 -15.86 6.33 -7.29
N ARG A 105 -14.74 6.48 -7.99
CA ARG A 105 -14.32 7.77 -8.59
C ARG A 105 -14.34 7.74 -10.11
N SER A 106 -14.65 6.59 -10.72
CA SER A 106 -14.70 6.39 -12.18
C SER A 106 -13.43 6.87 -12.90
N ILE A 107 -12.27 6.71 -12.26
CA ILE A 107 -10.98 7.17 -12.82
C ILE A 107 -10.43 6.12 -13.77
N THR A 108 -10.22 6.53 -15.02
CA THR A 108 -9.66 5.69 -16.09
C THR A 108 -8.34 6.23 -16.67
N THR A 109 -7.73 7.20 -15.99
CA THR A 109 -6.46 7.83 -16.43
C THR A 109 -5.27 7.30 -15.64
N CYS A 110 -4.04 7.36 -16.17
CA CYS A 110 -2.87 6.78 -15.51
C CYS A 110 -2.35 7.54 -14.27
N SER A 111 -2.78 8.78 -14.01
CA SER A 111 -2.29 9.56 -12.86
C SER A 111 -3.15 10.79 -12.57
N LYS A 112 -3.04 11.39 -11.37
CA LYS A 112 -3.71 12.66 -11.04
C LYS A 112 -3.45 13.74 -12.08
N ASN A 113 -2.20 13.81 -12.55
CA ASN A 113 -1.78 14.79 -13.55
C ASN A 113 -2.44 14.56 -14.92
N CYS A 114 -2.59 13.30 -15.32
CA CYS A 114 -3.31 12.95 -16.55
C CYS A 114 -4.80 13.27 -16.42
N ALA A 115 -5.43 12.91 -15.30
CA ALA A 115 -6.83 13.27 -15.01
C ALA A 115 -7.07 14.78 -15.02
N HIS A 116 -6.15 15.56 -14.46
CA HIS A 116 -6.23 17.02 -14.46
C HIS A 116 -6.17 17.58 -15.89
N HIS A 117 -5.20 17.14 -16.68
CA HIS A 117 -5.04 17.60 -18.07
C HIS A 117 -6.20 17.20 -18.99
N ALA A 118 -6.83 16.04 -18.74
CA ALA A 118 -8.02 15.60 -19.47
C ALA A 118 -9.21 16.54 -19.26
N LYS A 119 -9.35 17.12 -18.06
CA LYS A 119 -10.47 18.01 -17.69
C LYS A 119 -10.35 19.41 -18.26
N ILE A 120 -9.14 19.94 -18.37
CA ILE A 120 -8.92 21.33 -18.81
C ILE A 120 -8.95 21.48 -20.35
N GLY A 121 -9.12 20.38 -21.09
CA GLY A 121 -8.99 20.38 -22.55
C GLY A 121 -7.54 20.54 -23.00
N SER A 122 -7.15 19.86 -24.08
CA SER A 122 -5.82 19.97 -24.68
C SER A 122 -5.60 21.35 -25.30
N GLY A 123 -5.29 22.35 -24.47
CA GLY A 123 -4.51 23.49 -24.94
C GLY A 123 -3.15 22.97 -25.42
N SER A 124 -3.04 22.73 -26.73
CA SER A 124 -1.82 22.58 -27.54
C SER A 124 -0.54 22.24 -26.75
N ARG A 125 -0.27 20.94 -26.54
CA ARG A 125 1.09 20.50 -26.18
C ARG A 125 1.80 20.05 -27.44
N ASN A 126 2.55 21.00 -28.02
CA ASN A 126 3.54 20.73 -29.05
C ASN A 126 4.52 19.63 -28.56
N PRO A 127 4.68 18.50 -29.28
CA PRO A 127 5.54 17.37 -28.88
C PRO A 127 7.00 17.74 -28.57
N GLN A 128 7.48 18.89 -29.04
CA GLN A 128 8.87 19.31 -28.93
C GLN A 128 9.33 19.72 -27.51
N LYS A 129 8.42 19.90 -26.54
CA LYS A 129 8.81 20.28 -25.15
C LYS A 129 9.14 19.12 -24.22
N LEU A 130 8.81 17.87 -24.58
CA LEU A 130 9.10 16.70 -23.73
C LEU A 130 10.52 16.15 -23.89
N ALA A 131 11.22 16.48 -24.98
CA ALA A 131 12.57 15.97 -25.27
C ALA A 131 13.70 16.65 -24.44
N ARG A 132 13.37 17.63 -23.58
CA ARG A 132 14.38 18.42 -22.85
C ARG A 132 14.64 18.00 -21.39
N PHE A 133 13.96 16.96 -20.90
CA PHE A 133 14.13 16.48 -19.52
C PHE A 133 14.77 15.07 -19.42
N SER A 134 15.32 14.55 -20.52
CA SER A 134 16.11 13.30 -20.52
C SER A 134 17.60 13.51 -20.76
N ALA A 135 18.11 14.71 -20.49
CA ALA A 135 19.54 15.00 -20.58
C ALA A 135 19.96 16.00 -19.49
N ILE A 136 19.89 15.58 -18.22
CA ILE A 136 20.83 15.95 -17.15
C ILE A 136 20.97 14.73 -16.24
#